data_AF-T1H094-F1
#
_entry.id   AF-T1H094-F1
#
_cell.length_a   1.000
_cell.length_b   1.000
_cell.length_c   1.000
_cell.angle_alpha   90.00
_cell.angle_beta   90.00
_cell.angle_gamma   90.00
#
_symmetry.space_group_name_H-M   'P 1'
#
loop_
_entity.id
_entity.type
_entity.pdbx_description
1 polymer ?
#
loop_
_entity_poly.entity_id
_entity_poly.type
_entity_poly.pdbx_seq_one_letter_code
_entity_poly.pdbx_strand_id
1 'polypeptide(L)'
;MRTGVYADKSVAHELFPKVEQWGASAVTIHGRSREQRYTKNANWEYIEECASKVNRIPVIGNGDILSWEEYNEKKQIAPHVSSVMLGRGALIKPWIFKEIKEGKTWDPTSSERFEILQKFTNYGLEHWGSDTKGVECTRRFLLEW
;
A
#
# COMPACT_ATOMS: atom_id res chain seq x y z
N MET A 1 -10.13 -5.50 -0.11
CA MET A 1 -11.04 -5.64 -1.27
C MET A 1 -10.45 -4.95 -2.50
N ARG A 2 -10.93 -5.31 -3.69
CA ARG A 2 -10.69 -4.60 -4.97
C ARG A 2 -12.01 -3.98 -5.44
N THR A 3 -12.00 -3.12 -6.45
CA THR A 3 -13.22 -2.46 -6.96
C THR A 3 -14.26 -3.46 -7.48
N GLY A 4 -13.80 -4.60 -8.00
CA GLY A 4 -14.61 -5.69 -8.52
C GLY A 4 -13.73 -6.77 -9.14
N VAL A 5 -14.37 -7.76 -9.76
CA VAL A 5 -13.66 -8.79 -10.55
C VAL A 5 -13.30 -8.22 -11.93
N TYR A 6 -14.29 -7.69 -12.64
CA TYR A 6 -14.19 -7.24 -14.02
C TYR A 6 -13.76 -5.77 -14.12
N ALA A 7 -13.06 -5.40 -15.19
CA ALA A 7 -12.56 -4.04 -15.39
C ALA A 7 -13.67 -2.99 -15.63
N ASP A 8 -14.79 -3.39 -16.20
CA ASP A 8 -15.94 -2.56 -16.57
C ASP A 8 -17.08 -2.60 -15.53
N LYS A 9 -16.96 -3.44 -14.50
CA LYS A 9 -18.00 -3.64 -13.49
C LYS A 9 -17.44 -3.58 -12.08
N SER A 10 -17.48 -2.37 -11.51
CA SER A 10 -17.16 -2.13 -10.10
C SER A 10 -18.37 -2.39 -9.22
N VAL A 11 -18.20 -3.19 -8.17
CA VAL A 11 -19.28 -3.65 -7.27
C VAL A 11 -18.97 -3.43 -5.79
N ALA A 12 -17.76 -2.96 -5.45
CA ALA A 12 -17.37 -2.80 -4.05
C ALA A 12 -18.28 -1.82 -3.29
N HIS A 13 -18.76 -0.76 -3.94
CA HIS A 13 -19.67 0.21 -3.32
C HIS A 13 -20.97 -0.41 -2.79
N GLU A 14 -21.43 -1.54 -3.35
CA GLU A 14 -22.62 -2.28 -2.89
C GLU A 14 -22.32 -3.14 -1.66
N LEU A 15 -21.05 -3.53 -1.48
CA LEU A 15 -20.60 -4.42 -0.42
C LEU A 15 -20.13 -3.64 0.82
N PHE A 16 -19.61 -2.43 0.64
CA PHE A 16 -19.04 -1.61 1.70
C PHE A 16 -19.98 -1.41 2.91
N PRO A 17 -21.26 -1.02 2.74
CA PRO A 17 -22.20 -0.95 3.86
C PRO A 17 -22.43 -2.30 4.56
N LYS A 18 -22.34 -3.41 3.82
CA LYS A 18 -22.55 -4.76 4.36
C LYS A 18 -21.34 -5.22 5.18
N VAL A 19 -20.12 -4.83 4.81
CA VAL A 19 -18.90 -5.17 5.56
C VAL A 19 -18.98 -4.68 7.00
N GLU A 20 -19.51 -3.48 7.21
CA GLU A 20 -19.79 -2.95 8.54
C GLU A 20 -20.85 -3.78 9.28
N GLN A 21 -21.96 -4.14 8.61
CA GLN A 21 -23.02 -4.98 9.19
C GLN A 21 -22.55 -6.38 9.57
N TRP A 22 -21.56 -6.92 8.85
CA TRP A 22 -20.94 -8.21 9.14
C TRP A 22 -19.96 -8.17 10.32
N GLY A 23 -19.75 -7.00 10.93
CA GLY A 23 -18.93 -6.87 12.13
C GLY A 23 -17.44 -6.77 11.89
N ALA A 24 -17.00 -6.43 10.66
CA ALA A 24 -15.60 -6.14 10.41
C ALA A 24 -15.15 -4.90 11.20
N SER A 25 -13.91 -4.89 11.70
CA SER A 25 -13.37 -3.74 12.44
C SER A 25 -12.75 -2.67 11.55
N ALA A 26 -12.43 -3.00 10.30
CA ALA A 26 -11.84 -2.11 9.31
C ALA A 26 -12.00 -2.71 7.90
N VAL A 27 -11.90 -1.88 6.85
CA VAL A 27 -11.92 -2.36 5.47
C VAL A 27 -10.89 -1.64 4.61
N THR A 28 -10.07 -2.39 3.87
CA THR A 28 -9.14 -1.84 2.89
C THR A 28 -9.70 -2.03 1.48
N ILE A 29 -9.62 -1.00 0.62
CA ILE A 29 -9.93 -1.10 -0.82
C ILE A 29 -8.76 -0.65 -1.68
N HIS A 30 -8.42 -1.50 -2.63
CA HIS A 30 -7.54 -1.15 -3.72
C HIS A 30 -8.38 -0.65 -4.91
N GLY A 31 -8.07 0.53 -5.42
CA GLY A 31 -8.77 1.20 -6.54
C GLY A 31 -8.64 0.52 -7.91
N ARG A 32 -8.35 -0.78 -7.96
CA ARG A 32 -8.33 -1.58 -9.19
C ARG A 32 -9.21 -2.81 -9.08
N SER A 33 -9.78 -3.24 -10.20
CA SER A 33 -10.44 -4.54 -10.32
C SER A 33 -9.41 -5.66 -10.37
N ARG A 34 -9.84 -6.92 -10.22
CA ARG A 34 -8.94 -8.08 -10.35
C ARG A 34 -8.29 -8.14 -11.73
N GLU A 35 -9.09 -7.96 -12.79
CA GLU A 35 -8.62 -8.04 -14.19
C GLU A 35 -7.64 -6.95 -14.58
N GLN A 36 -7.80 -5.75 -14.03
CA GLN A 36 -6.86 -4.65 -14.30
C GLN A 36 -5.43 -4.95 -13.82
N ARG A 37 -5.23 -5.91 -12.91
CA ARG A 37 -3.91 -6.26 -12.34
C ARG A 37 -3.13 -4.98 -11.96
N TYR A 38 -2.12 -4.62 -12.76
CA TYR A 38 -1.29 -3.42 -12.66
C TYR A 38 -1.28 -2.56 -13.95
N THR A 39 -2.19 -2.80 -14.90
CA THR A 39 -2.18 -2.17 -16.23
C THR A 39 -2.86 -0.80 -16.29
N LYS A 40 -3.53 -0.40 -15.21
CA LYS A 40 -4.22 0.88 -15.05
C LYS A 40 -3.86 1.50 -13.70
N ASN A 41 -4.10 2.80 -13.58
CA ASN A 41 -4.00 3.54 -12.32
C ASN A 41 -5.16 3.15 -11.39
N ALA A 42 -4.92 3.19 -10.09
CA ALA A 42 -5.95 3.06 -9.07
C ALA A 42 -6.93 4.24 -9.15
N ASN A 43 -8.21 3.93 -9.24
CA ASN A 43 -9.31 4.89 -9.24
C ASN A 43 -9.62 5.31 -7.80
N TRP A 44 -9.16 6.50 -7.40
CA TRP A 44 -9.30 7.02 -6.04
C TRP A 44 -10.66 7.69 -5.81
N GLU A 45 -11.30 8.19 -6.86
CA GLU A 45 -12.65 8.71 -6.86
C GLU A 45 -13.65 7.60 -6.50
N TYR A 46 -13.43 6.38 -7.00
CA TYR A 46 -14.24 5.22 -6.65
C TYR A 46 -13.93 4.69 -5.24
N ILE A 47 -12.68 4.83 -4.77
CA ILE A 47 -12.35 4.56 -3.36
C ILE A 47 -13.16 5.49 -2.46
N GLU A 48 -13.23 6.78 -2.80
CA GLU A 48 -14.02 7.79 -2.10
C GLU A 48 -15.53 7.47 -2.13
N GLU A 49 -16.06 7.06 -3.29
CA GLU A 49 -17.46 6.62 -3.42
C GLU A 49 -17.76 5.44 -2.48
N CYS A 50 -16.82 4.50 -2.32
CA CYS A 50 -16.97 3.40 -1.38
C CYS A 50 -16.84 3.87 0.08
N ALA A 51 -15.85 4.72 0.37
CA ALA A 51 -15.53 5.18 1.72
C ALA A 51 -16.67 6.01 2.32
N SER A 52 -17.28 6.89 1.52
CA SER A 52 -18.43 7.72 1.94
C SER A 52 -19.69 6.93 2.30
N LYS A 53 -19.75 5.62 1.98
CA LYS A 53 -20.87 4.73 2.33
C LYS A 53 -20.67 3.96 3.64
N VAL A 54 -19.56 4.17 4.34
CA VAL A 54 -19.21 3.50 5.60
C VAL A 54 -18.97 4.54 6.69
N ASN A 55 -19.62 4.38 7.85
CA ASN A 55 -19.65 5.43 8.87
C ASN A 55 -19.03 5.03 10.21
N ARG A 56 -18.96 3.73 10.52
CA ARG A 56 -18.58 3.24 11.86
C ARG A 56 -17.20 2.62 11.90
N ILE A 57 -16.67 2.17 10.76
CA ILE A 57 -15.38 1.48 10.70
C ILE A 57 -14.41 2.25 9.79
N PRO A 58 -13.11 2.26 10.11
CA PRO A 58 -12.11 2.91 9.28
C PRO A 58 -12.01 2.25 7.90
N VAL A 59 -12.00 3.10 6.87
CA VAL A 59 -11.73 2.71 5.49
C VAL A 59 -10.28 3.04 5.15
N ILE A 60 -9.55 2.07 4.62
CA ILE A 60 -8.16 2.21 4.21
C ILE A 60 -8.06 2.19 2.68
N GLY A 61 -7.60 3.29 2.09
CA GLY A 61 -7.37 3.41 0.65
C GLY A 61 -6.06 2.76 0.23
N ASN A 62 -6.00 2.15 -0.95
CA ASN A 62 -4.80 1.52 -1.48
C ASN A 62 -4.69 1.69 -3.00
N GLY A 63 -3.46 1.94 -3.45
CA GLY A 63 -3.12 1.90 -4.87
C GLY A 63 -2.31 3.11 -5.30
N ASP A 64 -1.18 2.83 -5.95
CA ASP A 64 -0.36 3.80 -6.68
C ASP A 64 0.01 5.06 -5.86
N ILE A 65 0.44 4.85 -4.60
CA ILE A 65 1.13 5.86 -3.78
C ILE A 65 2.60 5.47 -3.67
N LEU A 66 3.46 6.30 -4.24
CA LEU A 66 4.92 6.15 -4.34
C LEU A 66 5.65 7.38 -3.76
N SER A 67 4.97 8.48 -3.43
CA SER A 67 5.56 9.64 -2.75
C SER A 67 4.65 10.26 -1.67
N TRP A 68 5.19 11.21 -0.90
CA TRP A 68 4.41 11.95 0.09
C TRP A 68 3.44 12.96 -0.56
N GLU A 69 3.79 13.50 -1.73
CA GLU A 69 2.90 14.34 -2.53
C GLU A 69 1.69 13.54 -3.01
N GLU A 70 1.93 12.35 -3.58
CA GLU A 70 0.85 11.45 -4.01
C GLU A 70 -0.01 11.02 -2.82
N TYR A 71 0.58 10.74 -1.66
CA TYR A 71 -0.18 10.48 -0.44
C TYR A 71 -1.16 11.63 -0.13
N ASN A 72 -0.69 12.87 -0.16
CA ASN A 72 -1.51 14.05 0.12
C ASN A 72 -2.59 14.26 -0.94
N GLU A 73 -2.25 14.14 -2.23
CA GLU A 73 -3.20 14.22 -3.34
C GLU A 73 -4.33 13.18 -3.16
N LYS A 74 -3.97 11.93 -2.86
CA LYS A 74 -4.95 10.85 -2.70
C LYS A 74 -5.82 11.04 -1.46
N LYS A 75 -5.27 11.58 -0.38
CA LYS A 75 -6.04 11.99 0.81
C LYS A 75 -6.97 13.17 0.55
N GLN A 76 -6.63 14.07 -0.38
CA GLN A 76 -7.51 15.15 -0.82
C GLN A 76 -8.65 14.65 -1.71
N ILE A 77 -8.38 13.72 -2.62
CA ILE A 77 -9.40 13.10 -3.50
C ILE A 77 -10.39 12.26 -2.68
N ALA A 78 -9.90 11.55 -1.66
CA ALA A 78 -10.69 10.64 -0.84
C ALA A 78 -10.74 11.05 0.64
N PRO A 79 -11.44 12.13 1.01
CA PRO A 79 -11.49 12.64 2.37
C PRO A 79 -12.13 11.66 3.39
N HIS A 80 -13.00 10.73 2.96
CA HIS A 80 -13.62 9.75 3.87
C HIS A 80 -12.72 8.55 4.19
N VAL A 81 -11.61 8.40 3.47
CA VAL A 81 -10.60 7.38 3.80
C VAL A 81 -9.89 7.77 5.10
N SER A 82 -9.89 6.90 6.10
CA SER A 82 -9.25 7.15 7.39
C SER A 82 -7.72 7.13 7.27
N SER A 83 -7.16 6.19 6.51
CA SER A 83 -5.71 6.05 6.29
C SER A 83 -5.41 5.38 4.95
N VAL A 84 -4.15 5.29 4.55
CA VAL A 84 -3.75 4.58 3.32
C VAL A 84 -2.85 3.39 3.64
N MET A 85 -2.96 2.35 2.80
CA MET A 85 -2.04 1.22 2.79
C MET A 85 -1.04 1.40 1.65
N LEU A 86 0.25 1.34 1.99
CA LEU A 86 1.34 1.35 1.01
C LEU A 86 1.78 -0.07 0.68
N GLY A 87 2.18 -0.29 -0.57
CA GLY A 87 2.69 -1.58 -1.05
C GLY A 87 4.03 -1.40 -1.76
N ARG A 88 4.02 -1.42 -3.10
CA ARG A 88 5.22 -1.29 -3.94
C ARG A 88 6.09 -0.06 -3.60
N GLY A 89 5.47 1.08 -3.28
CA GLY A 89 6.21 2.29 -2.88
C GLY A 89 7.11 2.08 -1.66
N ALA A 90 6.68 1.24 -0.70
CA ALA A 90 7.49 0.90 0.47
C ALA A 90 8.63 -0.07 0.16
N LEU A 91 8.54 -0.85 -0.92
CA LEU A 91 9.64 -1.69 -1.39
C LEU A 91 10.68 -0.88 -2.18
N ILE A 92 10.23 0.07 -2.99
CA ILE A 92 11.11 0.96 -3.78
C ILE A 92 11.81 1.97 -2.87
N LYS A 93 11.08 2.55 -1.91
CA LYS A 93 11.57 3.51 -0.91
C LYS A 93 11.14 3.05 0.49
N PRO A 94 11.94 2.23 1.19
CA PRO A 94 11.65 1.83 2.57
C PRO A 94 11.41 3.00 3.53
N TRP A 95 11.93 4.18 3.19
CA TRP A 95 11.76 5.43 3.93
C TRP A 95 10.52 6.24 3.55
N ILE A 96 9.65 5.78 2.64
CA ILE A 96 8.42 6.51 2.24
C ILE A 96 7.53 6.90 3.43
N PHE A 97 7.51 6.08 4.48
CA PHE A 97 6.78 6.38 5.72
C PHE A 97 7.33 7.62 6.43
N LYS A 98 8.65 7.83 6.37
CA LYS A 98 9.30 9.03 6.90
C LYS A 98 8.94 10.26 6.07
N GLU A 99 8.96 10.14 4.74
CA GLU A 99 8.56 11.23 3.83
C GLU A 99 7.12 11.69 4.11
N ILE A 100 6.19 10.74 4.24
CA ILE A 100 4.78 11.03 4.57
C ILE A 100 4.65 11.66 5.95
N LYS A 101 5.36 11.13 6.94
CA LYS A 101 5.32 11.65 8.32
C LYS A 101 5.87 13.08 8.43
N GLU A 102 6.95 13.37 7.70
CA GLU A 102 7.61 14.67 7.74
C GLU A 102 7.04 15.67 6.72
N GLY A 103 6.21 15.21 5.78
CA GLY A 103 5.63 16.05 4.72
C GLY A 103 6.65 16.60 3.75
N LYS A 104 7.73 15.85 3.47
CA LYS A 104 8.80 16.26 2.55
C LYS A 104 9.52 15.07 1.95
N THR A 105 10.12 15.29 0.78
CA THR A 105 10.98 14.30 0.13
C THR A 105 12.26 14.12 0.93
N TRP A 106 12.67 12.87 1.10
CA TRP A 106 13.95 12.54 1.71
C TRP A 106 14.85 11.94 0.65
N ASP A 107 16.00 12.57 0.43
CA ASP A 107 17.02 12.10 -0.49
C ASP A 107 18.23 11.58 0.31
N PRO A 108 18.20 10.29 0.73
CA PRO A 108 19.32 9.71 1.44
C PRO A 108 20.55 9.65 0.55
N THR A 109 21.70 9.99 1.14
CA THR A 109 23.01 9.78 0.54
C THR A 109 23.25 8.31 0.21
N SER A 110 24.21 8.03 -0.66
CA SER A 110 24.59 6.66 -1.00
C SER A 110 24.96 5.83 0.23
N SER A 111 25.60 6.43 1.23
CA SER A 111 25.95 5.76 2.49
C SER A 111 24.71 5.39 3.31
N GLU A 112 23.76 6.32 3.49
CA GLU A 112 22.50 6.03 4.18
C GLU A 112 21.67 4.96 3.45
N ARG A 113 21.67 4.98 2.11
CA ARG A 113 21.02 3.93 1.31
C ARG A 113 21.70 2.57 1.54
N PHE A 114 23.02 2.53 1.59
CA PHE A 114 23.77 1.30 1.87
C PHE A 114 23.50 0.75 3.26
N GLU A 115 23.41 1.62 4.28
CA GLU A 115 23.03 1.24 5.66
C GLU A 115 21.64 0.59 5.71
N ILE A 116 20.68 1.09 4.92
CA ILE A 116 19.33 0.49 4.83
C ILE A 116 19.41 -0.92 4.24
N LEU A 117 20.22 -1.13 3.20
CA LEU A 117 20.45 -2.47 2.62
C LEU A 117 21.12 -3.40 3.64
N GLN A 118 22.14 -2.92 4.36
CA GLN A 118 22.80 -3.69 5.42
C GLN A 118 21.83 -4.10 6.52
N LYS A 119 20.94 -3.18 6.93
CA LYS A 119 19.90 -3.45 7.92
C LYS A 119 18.92 -4.51 7.41
N PHE A 120 18.48 -4.41 6.17
CA PHE A 120 17.63 -5.42 5.54
C PHE A 120 18.31 -6.79 5.52
N THR A 121 19.59 -6.88 5.12
CA THR A 121 20.32 -8.16 5.11
C THR A 121 20.45 -8.76 6.50
N ASN A 122 20.73 -7.94 7.52
CA ASN A 122 20.84 -8.43 8.89
C ASN A 122 19.51 -9.01 9.38
N TYR A 123 18.39 -8.32 9.15
CA TYR A 123 17.06 -8.85 9.48
C TYR A 123 16.70 -10.10 8.70
N GLY A 124 17.07 -10.17 7.41
CA GLY A 124 16.87 -11.37 6.60
C GLY A 124 17.59 -12.58 7.18
N LEU A 125 18.86 -12.43 7.56
CA LEU A 125 19.66 -13.51 8.16
C LEU A 125 19.20 -13.87 9.58
N GLU A 126 18.73 -12.90 10.37
CA GLU A 126 18.13 -13.15 11.69
C GLU A 126 16.81 -13.94 11.57
N HIS A 127 15.97 -13.57 10.61
CA HIS A 127 14.64 -14.17 10.45
C HIS A 127 14.66 -15.52 9.72
N TRP A 128 15.41 -15.62 8.62
CA TRP A 128 15.46 -16.83 7.77
C TRP A 128 16.67 -17.73 8.02
N GLY A 129 17.66 -17.26 8.79
CA GLY A 129 18.88 -17.98 9.08
C GLY A 129 20.07 -17.57 8.21
N SER A 130 21.27 -17.92 8.68
CA SER A 130 22.54 -17.72 7.97
C SER A 130 23.04 -18.97 7.24
N ASP A 131 22.22 -20.02 7.18
CA ASP A 131 22.48 -21.17 6.32
C ASP A 131 22.22 -20.80 4.84
N THR A 132 22.56 -21.72 3.92
CA THR A 132 22.39 -21.47 2.49
C THR A 132 20.95 -21.07 2.14
N LYS A 133 19.95 -21.68 2.76
CA LYS A 133 18.54 -21.38 2.46
C LYS A 133 18.14 -19.98 2.91
N GLY A 134 18.55 -19.56 4.11
CA GLY A 134 18.25 -18.25 4.65
C GLY A 134 18.97 -17.13 3.92
N VAL A 135 20.23 -17.37 3.53
CA VAL A 135 21.01 -16.46 2.66
C VAL A 135 20.33 -16.31 1.30
N GLU A 136 19.96 -17.41 0.63
CA GLU A 136 19.27 -17.35 -0.67
C GLU A 136 17.90 -16.67 -0.58
N CYS A 137 17.14 -16.90 0.51
CA CYS A 137 15.88 -16.22 0.72
C CYS A 137 16.07 -14.70 0.86
N THR A 138 17.06 -14.28 1.65
CA THR A 138 17.42 -12.86 1.83
C THR A 138 17.84 -12.23 0.50
N ARG A 139 18.70 -12.92 -0.26
CA ARG A 139 19.19 -12.46 -1.57
C ARG A 139 18.06 -12.30 -2.57
N ARG A 140 17.16 -13.28 -2.68
CA ARG A 140 16.00 -13.21 -3.59
C ARG A 140 15.18 -11.96 -3.33
N PHE A 141 14.82 -11.69 -2.07
CA PHE A 141 14.04 -10.50 -1.74
C PHE A 141 14.80 -9.19 -1.93
N LEU A 142 16.13 -9.19 -1.94
CA LEU A 142 16.93 -7.97 -2.11
C LEU A 142 17.33 -7.71 -3.57
N LEU A 143 17.43 -8.75 -4.39
CA LEU A 143 18.06 -8.69 -5.69
C LEU A 143 17.14 -9.10 -6.84
N GLU A 144 16.07 -9.85 -6.58
CA GLU A 144 15.15 -10.34 -7.61
C GLU A 144 13.84 -9.56 -7.53
N TRP A 145 13.68 -8.60 -8.46
CA TRP A 145 12.51 -7.72 -8.60
C TRP A 145 12.03 -7.70 -10.06
#